data_AF-A0A8T5GEG3-F1
#
_entry.id   AF-A0A8T5GEG3-F1
#
_cell.length_a   1.000
_cell.length_b   1.000
_cell.length_c   1.000
_cell.angle_alpha   90.00
_cell.angle_beta   90.00
_cell.angle_gamma   90.00
#
_symmetry.space_group_name_H-M   'P 1'
#
loop_
_entity.id
_entity.type
_entity.pdbx_description
1 polymer ?
#
loop_
_entity_poly.entity_id
_entity_poly.type
_entity_poly.pdbx_seq_one_letter_code
_entity_poly.pdbx_strand_id
1 'polypeptide(L)'
;MPVRRIRTNIEFRNIFQREGVFKNVECEANLSQIHDASVFLFKQIVARDDPRQHLAKKYAHLKNKINFKPLNFENGMRANYASRSKGGNKPYGASITGILHVRQLVRTLMNLEIGHKLIWRRKSVKMGDRELIFERTKSVVKKRNTKGVTGCPEALWQLQLFDKGQYVGRIGFNFHIEDGTCVVTIANVQGGHGAKELQERFKNEAGANFGEFLISHLQRTLGKKFIYRGMIAKGDNPVLYRMSFRKAQSKINLWKENRSQMHDYRAKKT
;
A
#
# COMPACT_ATOMS: atom_id res chain seq x y z
N MET A 1 8.82 -5.47 39.13
CA MET A 1 8.96 -4.91 37.76
C MET A 1 9.07 -5.90 36.57
N PRO A 2 9.37 -7.22 36.70
CA PRO A 2 9.58 -8.09 35.53
C PRO A 2 8.29 -8.42 34.74
N VAL A 3 7.13 -8.48 35.40
CA VAL A 3 5.84 -8.87 34.80
C VAL A 3 5.39 -7.92 33.68
N ARG A 4 5.60 -6.60 33.83
CA ARG A 4 5.25 -5.61 32.78
C ARG A 4 6.12 -5.79 31.52
N ARG A 5 7.40 -6.11 31.67
CA ARG A 5 8.34 -6.30 30.55
C ARG A 5 8.02 -7.57 29.75
N ILE A 6 7.65 -8.65 30.44
CA ILE A 6 7.24 -9.92 29.81
C ILE A 6 5.97 -9.74 28.96
N ARG A 7 4.94 -9.07 29.50
CA ARG A 7 3.67 -8.83 28.81
C ARG A 7 3.87 -8.01 27.52
N THR A 8 4.66 -6.94 27.58
CA THR A 8 4.96 -6.10 26.40
C THR A 8 5.72 -6.86 25.31
N ASN A 9 6.64 -7.75 25.70
CA ASN A 9 7.38 -8.57 24.74
C ASN A 9 6.49 -9.58 24.02
N ILE A 10 5.53 -10.20 24.74
CA ILE A 10 4.53 -11.08 24.14
C ILE A 10 3.68 -10.31 23.13
N GLU A 11 3.22 -9.10 23.49
CA GLU A 11 2.42 -8.26 22.61
C GLU A 11 3.20 -7.86 21.35
N PHE A 12 4.49 -7.52 21.46
CA PHE A 12 5.33 -7.26 20.29
C PHE A 12 5.49 -8.48 19.39
N ARG A 13 5.72 -9.67 19.96
CA ARG A 13 5.80 -10.92 19.18
C ARG A 13 4.49 -11.18 18.44
N ASN A 14 3.34 -11.01 19.09
CA ASN A 14 2.04 -11.19 18.45
C ASN A 14 1.83 -10.22 17.27
N ILE A 15 2.24 -8.96 17.41
CA ILE A 15 2.19 -7.97 16.32
C ILE A 15 3.08 -8.43 15.16
N PHE A 16 4.30 -8.86 15.43
CA PHE A 16 5.26 -9.24 14.40
C PHE A 16 4.89 -10.51 13.67
N GLN A 17 4.24 -11.46 14.35
CA GLN A 17 3.68 -12.65 13.70
C GLN A 17 2.52 -12.27 12.77
N ARG A 18 1.58 -11.47 13.28
CA ARG A 18 0.41 -11.01 12.50
C ARG A 18 0.80 -10.18 11.29
N GLU A 19 1.74 -9.25 11.46
CA GLU A 19 2.15 -8.30 10.43
C GLU A 19 3.35 -8.80 9.60
N GLY A 20 3.75 -10.07 9.76
CA GLY A 20 4.69 -10.76 8.88
C GLY A 20 6.17 -10.40 9.00
N VAL A 21 6.62 -9.87 10.15
CA VAL A 21 8.02 -9.42 10.35
C VAL A 21 8.98 -10.59 10.53
N PHE A 22 8.56 -11.67 11.20
CA PHE A 22 9.45 -12.77 11.56
C PHE A 22 9.85 -13.68 10.40
N LYS A 23 9.17 -13.61 9.25
CA LYS A 23 9.35 -14.60 8.18
C LYS A 23 10.53 -14.32 7.23
N ASN A 24 11.16 -13.15 7.25
CA ASN A 24 12.14 -12.78 6.22
C ASN A 24 13.16 -11.73 6.69
N VAL A 25 14.20 -12.12 7.43
CA VAL A 25 15.39 -11.26 7.52
C VAL A 25 16.66 -12.11 7.47
N GLU A 26 17.04 -12.54 6.26
CA GLU A 26 18.47 -12.68 5.96
C GLU A 26 19.05 -11.25 5.97
N CYS A 27 19.60 -10.86 7.13
CA CYS A 27 20.02 -9.49 7.38
C CYS A 27 21.53 -9.37 7.16
N GLU A 28 21.92 -8.68 6.09
CA GLU A 28 23.32 -8.31 5.84
C GLU A 28 23.76 -7.07 6.64
N ALA A 29 22.92 -6.54 7.55
CA ALA A 29 23.27 -5.35 8.34
C ALA A 29 24.21 -5.72 9.50
N ASN A 30 25.31 -4.96 9.63
CA ASN A 30 26.25 -5.16 10.73
C ASN A 30 25.72 -4.61 12.07
N LEU A 31 26.40 -4.95 13.17
CA LEU A 31 25.95 -4.59 14.52
C LEU A 31 25.83 -3.07 14.72
N SER A 32 26.77 -2.28 14.18
CA SER A 32 26.74 -0.82 14.26
C SER A 32 25.50 -0.24 13.59
N GLN A 33 25.17 -0.72 12.39
CA GLN A 33 23.97 -0.28 11.66
C GLN A 33 22.67 -0.64 12.41
N ILE A 34 22.65 -1.78 13.09
CA ILE A 34 21.51 -2.19 13.93
C ILE A 34 21.40 -1.29 15.16
N HIS A 35 22.53 -0.92 15.79
CA HIS A 35 22.54 0.02 16.92
C HIS A 35 22.04 1.40 16.49
N ASP A 36 22.54 1.94 15.38
CA ASP A 36 22.08 3.22 14.82
C ASP A 36 20.58 3.21 14.53
N ALA A 37 20.09 2.14 13.92
CA ALA A 37 18.66 1.95 13.67
C ALA A 37 17.86 1.88 14.97
N SER A 38 18.39 1.23 16.01
CA SER A 38 17.73 1.11 17.32
C SER A 38 17.63 2.47 18.00
N VAL A 39 18.73 3.23 18.03
CA VAL A 39 18.75 4.59 18.59
C VAL A 39 17.80 5.50 17.81
N PHE A 40 17.78 5.41 16.49
CA PHE A 40 16.90 6.21 15.66
C PHE A 40 15.41 5.92 15.93
N LEU A 41 15.01 4.65 15.94
CA LEU A 41 13.60 4.24 16.07
C LEU A 41 13.09 4.29 17.52
N PHE A 42 13.93 3.92 18.48
CA PHE A 42 13.53 3.64 19.87
C PHE A 42 14.19 4.56 20.89
N LYS A 43 15.15 5.41 20.47
CA LYS A 43 15.96 6.29 21.35
C LYS A 43 16.84 5.53 22.34
N GLN A 44 17.10 4.26 22.08
CA GLN A 44 17.97 3.41 22.89
C GLN A 44 18.49 2.23 22.04
N ILE A 45 19.60 1.64 22.46
CA ILE A 45 20.06 0.36 21.93
C ILE A 45 19.17 -0.72 22.54
N VAL A 46 18.43 -1.45 21.69
CA VAL A 46 17.58 -2.56 22.15
C VAL A 46 18.42 -3.82 22.32
N ALA A 47 18.16 -4.55 23.40
CA ALA A 47 18.86 -5.80 23.70
C ALA A 47 18.62 -6.87 22.62
N ARG A 48 19.50 -7.88 22.55
CA ARG A 48 19.44 -8.93 21.52
C ARG A 48 18.18 -9.80 21.60
N ASP A 49 17.66 -10.00 22.80
CA ASP A 49 16.45 -10.77 23.09
C ASP A 49 15.16 -9.93 22.96
N ASP A 50 15.29 -8.62 22.80
CA ASP A 50 14.16 -7.72 22.62
C ASP A 50 13.54 -7.89 21.23
N PRO A 51 12.24 -8.17 21.10
CA PRO A 51 11.59 -8.34 19.80
C PRO A 51 11.80 -7.13 18.86
N ARG A 52 11.91 -5.92 19.40
CA ARG A 52 12.11 -4.69 18.60
C ARG A 52 13.41 -4.72 17.82
N GLN A 53 14.38 -5.56 18.21
CA GLN A 53 15.62 -5.74 17.45
C GLN A 53 15.35 -6.22 16.01
N HIS A 54 14.29 -7.02 15.78
CA HIS A 54 13.91 -7.43 14.43
C HIS A 54 13.53 -6.24 13.54
N LEU A 55 12.89 -5.21 14.10
CA LEU A 55 12.55 -3.99 13.37
C LEU A 55 13.77 -3.13 13.10
N ALA A 56 14.70 -3.01 14.06
CA ALA A 56 15.96 -2.31 13.86
C ALA A 56 16.78 -2.96 12.74
N LYS A 57 16.91 -4.30 12.76
CA LYS A 57 17.54 -5.09 11.69
C LYS A 57 16.89 -4.84 10.33
N LYS A 58 15.56 -4.92 10.27
CA LYS A 58 14.80 -4.70 9.04
C LYS A 58 14.94 -3.27 8.51
N TYR A 59 14.90 -2.27 9.38
CA TYR A 59 15.13 -0.87 9.02
C TYR A 59 16.54 -0.66 8.45
N ALA A 60 17.58 -1.15 9.14
CA ALA A 60 18.96 -1.04 8.70
C ALA A 60 19.16 -1.68 7.32
N HIS A 61 18.63 -2.89 7.13
CA HIS A 61 18.64 -3.59 5.86
C HIS A 61 17.98 -2.80 4.74
N LEU A 62 16.76 -2.30 4.97
CA LEU A 62 16.03 -1.51 3.98
C LEU A 62 16.76 -0.21 3.66
N LYS A 63 17.34 0.47 4.67
CA LYS A 63 18.12 1.70 4.47
C LYS A 63 19.27 1.51 3.48
N ASN A 64 19.91 0.34 3.51
CA ASN A 64 21.02 0.00 2.61
C ASN A 64 20.53 -0.48 1.23
N LYS A 65 19.44 -1.25 1.15
CA LYS A 65 18.96 -1.85 -0.11
C LYS A 65 18.12 -0.93 -0.97
N ILE A 66 17.23 -0.17 -0.35
CA ILE A 66 16.35 0.75 -1.07
C ILE A 66 17.03 2.11 -1.01
N ASN A 67 17.03 2.90 -2.09
CA ASN A 67 17.45 4.31 -2.04
C ASN A 67 16.51 5.06 -1.07
N PHE A 68 16.87 4.99 0.21
CA PHE A 68 16.03 5.30 1.34
C PHE A 68 16.11 6.80 1.56
N LYS A 69 14.99 7.47 1.37
CA LYS A 69 14.86 8.89 1.68
C LYS A 69 14.08 9.00 2.99
N PRO A 70 14.56 9.77 3.98
CA PRO A 70 13.84 10.01 5.23
C PRO A 70 12.36 10.35 5.02
N LEU A 71 12.07 11.16 4.01
CA LEU A 71 10.71 11.55 3.62
C LEU A 71 9.80 10.35 3.28
N ASN A 72 10.32 9.29 2.64
CA ASN A 72 9.51 8.12 2.30
C ASN A 72 9.10 7.35 3.57
N PHE A 73 9.99 7.31 4.56
CA PHE A 73 9.71 6.68 5.83
C PHE A 73 8.71 7.50 6.65
N GLU A 74 8.87 8.83 6.67
CA GLU A 74 7.91 9.74 7.29
C GLU A 74 6.51 9.60 6.67
N ASN A 75 6.41 9.57 5.34
CA ASN A 75 5.16 9.32 4.64
C ASN A 75 4.59 7.94 4.98
N GLY A 76 5.41 6.90 5.03
CA GLY A 76 4.97 5.57 5.43
C GLY A 76 4.43 5.52 6.87
N MET A 77 5.04 6.26 7.80
CA MET A 77 4.57 6.38 9.19
C MET A 77 3.25 7.15 9.32
N ARG A 78 2.97 8.09 8.39
CA ARG A 78 1.69 8.82 8.30
C ARG A 78 0.62 8.10 7.48
N ALA A 79 1.02 7.08 6.73
CA ALA A 79 0.14 6.38 5.80
C ALA A 79 -1.03 5.69 6.51
N ASN A 80 -2.16 5.66 5.82
CA ASN A 80 -3.37 5.01 6.28
C ASN A 80 -3.42 3.56 5.78
N TYR A 81 -3.63 2.63 6.70
CA TYR A 81 -3.75 1.20 6.42
C TYR A 81 -5.14 0.71 6.81
N ALA A 82 -5.88 0.13 5.87
CA ALA A 82 -7.19 -0.50 6.09
C ALA A 82 -7.00 -1.89 6.74
N SER A 83 -6.34 -1.90 7.89
CA SER A 83 -6.13 -3.11 8.70
C SER A 83 -7.22 -3.26 9.75
N ARG A 84 -7.51 -4.50 10.17
CA ARG A 84 -8.46 -4.75 11.26
C ARG A 84 -7.92 -4.31 12.63
N SER A 85 -6.62 -4.02 12.74
CA SER A 85 -6.03 -3.51 13.97
C SER A 85 -5.47 -2.10 13.80
N LYS A 86 -5.76 -1.22 14.78
CA LYS A 86 -5.39 0.19 14.74
C LYS A 86 -3.88 0.38 14.82
N GLY A 87 -3.32 1.22 13.95
CA GLY A 87 -1.96 1.74 14.06
C GLY A 87 -1.95 3.11 14.76
N GLY A 88 -0.80 3.49 15.32
CA GLY A 88 -0.60 4.79 15.94
C GLY A 88 0.33 5.65 15.10
N ASN A 89 -0.20 6.73 14.53
CA ASN A 89 0.63 7.70 13.82
C ASN A 89 1.43 8.49 14.85
N LYS A 90 2.76 8.47 14.72
CA LYS A 90 3.66 9.33 15.51
C LYS A 90 4.50 10.18 14.56
N PRO A 91 4.85 11.42 14.94
CA PRO A 91 5.76 12.24 14.16
C PRO A 91 7.10 11.53 13.97
N TYR A 92 7.77 11.83 12.85
CA TYR A 92 9.13 11.38 12.58
C TYR A 92 10.08 11.80 13.70
N GLY A 93 10.94 10.88 14.15
CA GLY A 93 11.90 11.14 15.22
C GLY A 93 11.35 11.04 16.65
N ALA A 94 10.04 10.86 16.86
CA ALA A 94 9.47 10.55 18.17
C ALA A 94 9.78 9.10 18.57
N SER A 95 9.96 8.83 19.87
CA SER A 95 10.22 7.46 20.35
C SER A 95 9.03 6.52 20.09
N ILE A 96 9.29 5.41 19.39
CA ILE A 96 8.30 4.40 18.98
C ILE A 96 8.30 3.25 19.99
N THR A 97 7.79 3.48 21.20
CA THR A 97 7.75 2.46 22.27
C THR A 97 6.37 1.85 22.48
N GLY A 98 5.30 2.55 22.11
CA GLY A 98 3.93 2.06 22.25
C GLY A 98 3.55 1.05 21.17
N ILE A 99 2.75 0.04 21.54
CA ILE A 99 2.24 -1.03 20.66
C ILE A 99 1.66 -0.51 19.35
N LEU A 100 0.82 0.53 19.41
CA LEU A 100 0.20 1.11 18.22
C LEU A 100 1.24 1.69 17.25
N HIS A 101 2.28 2.33 17.78
CA HIS A 101 3.35 2.94 16.99
C HIS A 101 4.30 1.88 16.43
N VAL A 102 4.60 0.85 17.23
CA VAL A 102 5.37 -0.31 16.76
C VAL A 102 4.64 -1.00 15.61
N ARG A 103 3.31 -1.19 15.72
CA ARG A 103 2.49 -1.73 14.64
C ARG A 103 2.55 -0.87 13.38
N GLN A 104 2.44 0.46 13.53
CA GLN A 104 2.57 1.38 12.39
C GLN A 104 3.97 1.30 11.75
N LEU A 105 5.03 1.23 12.57
CA LEU A 105 6.40 1.04 12.09
C LEU A 105 6.55 -0.24 11.28
N VAL A 106 6.00 -1.35 11.76
CA VAL A 106 6.00 -2.61 11.02
C VAL A 106 5.39 -2.43 9.64
N ARG A 107 4.19 -1.85 9.57
CA ARG A 107 3.49 -1.62 8.31
C ARG A 107 4.31 -0.73 7.38
N THR A 108 4.90 0.34 7.89
CA THR A 108 5.79 1.21 7.12
C THR A 108 6.95 0.45 6.49
N LEU A 109 7.65 -0.38 7.27
CA LEU A 109 8.78 -1.17 6.77
C LEU A 109 8.32 -2.19 5.73
N MET A 110 7.20 -2.88 5.96
CA MET A 110 6.61 -3.80 4.99
C MET A 110 6.17 -3.08 3.72
N ASN A 111 5.58 -1.90 3.84
CA ASN A 111 5.10 -1.09 2.72
C ASN A 111 6.26 -0.67 1.80
N LEU A 112 7.38 -0.24 2.41
CA LEU A 112 8.61 0.09 1.71
C LEU A 112 9.21 -1.14 1.01
N GLU A 113 9.28 -2.27 1.69
CA GLU A 113 9.85 -3.51 1.16
C GLU A 113 9.03 -4.07 -0.01
N ILE A 114 7.72 -4.28 0.21
CA ILE A 114 6.80 -4.86 -0.78
C ILE A 114 6.77 -3.96 -2.01
N GLY A 115 6.58 -2.65 -1.80
CA GLY A 115 6.57 -1.70 -2.91
C GLY A 115 7.90 -1.69 -3.66
N HIS A 116 9.05 -1.66 -2.99
CA HIS A 116 10.35 -1.69 -3.67
C HIS A 116 10.51 -2.93 -4.57
N LYS A 117 10.13 -4.13 -4.07
CA LYS A 117 10.19 -5.39 -4.83
C LYS A 117 9.28 -5.39 -6.07
N LEU A 118 8.09 -4.79 -5.97
CA LEU A 118 7.09 -4.80 -7.05
C LEU A 118 7.29 -3.69 -8.08
N ILE A 119 7.72 -2.51 -7.63
CA ILE A 119 7.64 -1.27 -8.41
C ILE A 119 8.87 -1.05 -9.27
N TRP A 120 10.02 -1.58 -8.85
CA TRP A 120 11.26 -1.44 -9.63
C TRP A 120 11.14 -2.01 -11.06
N ARG A 121 10.13 -2.85 -11.32
CA ARG A 121 9.95 -3.53 -12.61
C ARG A 121 9.15 -2.75 -13.66
N ARG A 122 8.30 -1.77 -13.31
CA ARG A 122 7.46 -1.01 -14.28
C ARG A 122 7.11 0.40 -13.77
N LYS A 123 7.91 1.41 -14.13
CA LYS A 123 7.67 2.82 -13.73
C LYS A 123 6.57 3.49 -14.56
N SER A 124 6.39 3.09 -15.81
CA SER A 124 5.30 3.57 -16.65
C SER A 124 4.79 2.46 -17.59
N VAL A 125 3.53 2.57 -17.98
CA VAL A 125 2.87 1.68 -18.94
C VAL A 125 2.08 2.54 -19.92
N LYS A 126 2.42 2.47 -21.22
CA LYS A 126 1.64 3.11 -22.29
C LYS A 126 0.59 2.15 -22.83
N MET A 127 -0.61 2.65 -23.09
CA MET A 127 -1.77 1.92 -23.60
C MET A 127 -2.51 2.82 -24.61
N GLY A 128 -2.02 2.84 -25.85
CA GLY A 128 -2.47 3.82 -26.86
C GLY A 128 -2.17 5.24 -26.38
N ASP A 129 -3.19 6.10 -26.42
CA ASP A 129 -3.11 7.50 -25.96
C ASP A 129 -2.99 7.66 -24.44
N ARG A 130 -3.13 6.57 -23.69
CA ARG A 130 -3.13 6.58 -22.23
C ARG A 130 -1.77 6.18 -21.68
N GLU A 131 -1.33 6.86 -20.64
CA GLU A 131 -0.12 6.52 -19.91
C GLU A 131 -0.43 6.36 -18.42
N LEU A 132 0.03 5.25 -17.86
CA LEU A 132 0.05 5.02 -16.43
C LEU A 132 1.44 5.26 -15.89
N ILE A 133 1.54 6.05 -14.82
CA ILE A 133 2.81 6.29 -14.13
C ILE A 133 2.69 5.77 -12.70
N PHE A 134 3.57 4.82 -12.37
CA PHE A 134 3.73 4.33 -11.03
C PHE A 134 4.88 5.10 -10.36
N GLU A 135 4.59 5.80 -9.26
CA GLU A 135 5.65 6.44 -8.48
C GLU A 135 5.40 6.42 -6.97
N ARG A 136 6.45 6.70 -6.20
CA ARG A 136 6.32 7.06 -4.78
C ARG A 136 5.60 8.40 -4.68
N THR A 137 4.75 8.54 -3.67
CA THR A 137 4.18 9.85 -3.35
C THR A 137 5.30 10.77 -2.88
N LYS A 138 5.63 11.77 -3.69
CA LYS A 138 6.52 12.85 -3.29
C LYS A 138 5.75 13.82 -2.41
N SER A 139 6.43 14.48 -1.47
CA SER A 139 5.93 15.78 -1.00
C SER A 139 5.92 16.74 -2.21
N VAL A 140 4.97 17.67 -2.26
CA VAL A 140 4.73 18.57 -3.39
C VAL A 140 6.04 19.27 -3.80
N VAL A 141 6.63 18.87 -4.93
CA VAL A 141 7.73 19.63 -5.55
C VAL A 141 7.20 20.23 -6.85
N LYS A 142 7.04 21.56 -6.83
CA LYS A 142 6.47 22.44 -7.87
C LYS A 142 7.31 22.52 -9.18
N LYS A 143 7.85 21.42 -9.71
CA LYS A 143 8.81 21.48 -10.86
C LYS A 143 8.43 20.72 -12.13
N ARG A 144 7.20 20.23 -12.25
CA ARG A 144 6.58 19.92 -13.56
C ARG A 144 5.26 20.68 -13.63
N ASN A 145 4.60 20.72 -14.78
CA ASN A 145 3.26 21.29 -14.93
C ASN A 145 2.23 20.43 -14.15
N THR A 146 2.41 20.33 -12.84
CA THR A 146 1.66 19.56 -11.84
C THR A 146 0.69 20.47 -11.10
N LYS A 147 0.23 21.55 -11.77
CA LYS A 147 -0.86 22.38 -11.25
C LYS A 147 -2.03 21.43 -10.97
N GLY A 148 -2.33 21.19 -9.69
CA GLY A 148 -3.39 20.28 -9.25
C GLY A 148 -2.98 18.95 -8.61
N VAL A 149 -1.68 18.61 -8.52
CA VAL A 149 -1.24 17.42 -7.77
C VAL A 149 -0.95 17.80 -6.32
N THR A 150 -1.94 17.63 -5.44
CA THR A 150 -1.78 17.82 -3.99
C THR A 150 -0.94 16.69 -3.39
N GLY A 151 -0.12 16.97 -2.37
CA GLY A 151 0.55 15.92 -1.60
C GLY A 151 -0.47 15.03 -0.91
N CYS A 152 -0.22 13.71 -0.86
CA CYS A 152 -1.07 12.72 -0.19
C CYS A 152 -0.22 12.07 0.93
N PRO A 153 -0.18 12.64 2.14
CA PRO A 153 0.55 12.04 3.27
C PRO A 153 -0.02 10.69 3.69
N GLU A 154 -1.26 10.37 3.32
CA GLU A 154 -1.96 9.13 3.63
C GLU A 154 -1.53 7.92 2.78
N ALA A 155 -0.77 8.12 1.69
CA ALA A 155 -0.29 7.05 0.82
C ALA A 155 1.19 7.18 0.47
N LEU A 156 1.93 6.08 0.54
CA LEU A 156 3.33 6.01 0.15
C LEU A 156 3.52 5.83 -1.36
N TRP A 157 2.57 5.17 -2.03
CA TRP A 157 2.63 4.86 -3.45
C TRP A 157 1.42 5.45 -4.17
N GLN A 158 1.60 5.76 -5.45
CA GLN A 158 0.54 6.27 -6.30
C GLN A 158 0.63 5.69 -7.72
N LEU A 159 -0.53 5.55 -8.34
CA LEU A 159 -0.69 5.23 -9.76
C LEU A 159 -1.46 6.37 -10.42
N GLN A 160 -0.81 7.06 -11.34
CA GLN A 160 -1.33 8.22 -12.06
C GLN A 160 -1.79 7.82 -13.45
N LEU A 161 -2.86 8.46 -13.93
CA LEU A 161 -3.38 8.31 -15.28
C LEU A 161 -3.21 9.62 -16.05
N PHE A 162 -2.64 9.48 -17.24
CA PHE A 162 -2.60 10.51 -18.27
C PHE A 162 -3.37 10.01 -19.50
N ASP A 163 -4.09 10.91 -20.15
CA ASP A 163 -4.83 10.68 -21.40
C ASP A 163 -4.43 11.75 -22.41
N LYS A 164 -3.86 11.36 -23.54
CA LYS A 164 -3.30 12.27 -24.56
C LYS A 164 -2.33 13.29 -23.96
N GLY A 165 -1.51 12.82 -23.01
CA GLY A 165 -0.55 13.65 -22.27
C GLY A 165 -1.16 14.54 -21.16
N GLN A 166 -2.49 14.56 -20.99
CA GLN A 166 -3.18 15.35 -19.96
C GLN A 166 -3.42 14.53 -18.69
N TYR A 167 -3.17 15.12 -17.52
CA TYR A 167 -3.35 14.45 -16.24
C TYR A 167 -4.83 14.31 -15.88
N VAL A 168 -5.33 13.07 -15.84
CA VAL A 168 -6.72 12.76 -15.51
C VAL A 168 -6.91 12.67 -14.00
N GLY A 169 -5.98 12.00 -13.30
CA GLY A 169 -6.08 11.74 -11.87
C GLY A 169 -5.18 10.60 -11.40
N ARG A 170 -5.35 10.19 -10.14
CA ARG A 170 -4.54 9.14 -9.51
C ARG A 170 -5.30 8.38 -8.42
N ILE A 171 -4.73 7.24 -8.05
CA ILE A 171 -5.01 6.57 -6.78
C ILE A 171 -3.75 6.54 -5.92
N GLY A 172 -3.89 6.74 -4.62
CA GLY A 172 -2.84 6.53 -3.63
C GLY A 172 -3.11 5.25 -2.83
N PHE A 173 -2.08 4.45 -2.60
CA PHE A 173 -2.20 3.18 -1.89
C PHE A 173 -0.96 2.78 -1.09
N ASN A 174 -1.18 1.80 -0.20
CA ASN A 174 -0.20 1.27 0.73
C ASN A 174 -0.26 -0.26 0.75
N PHE A 175 0.89 -0.90 0.99
CA PHE A 175 1.00 -2.33 1.24
C PHE A 175 1.17 -2.61 2.72
N HIS A 176 0.55 -3.67 3.23
CA HIS A 176 0.89 -4.26 4.52
C HIS A 176 0.67 -5.77 4.48
N ILE A 177 1.10 -6.47 5.54
CA ILE A 177 0.76 -7.87 5.77
C ILE A 177 -0.17 -7.93 6.96
N GLU A 178 -1.21 -8.75 6.86
CA GLU A 178 -2.09 -9.06 7.98
C GLU A 178 -2.41 -10.54 7.96
N ASP A 179 -2.13 -11.23 9.07
CA ASP A 179 -2.36 -12.67 9.26
C ASP A 179 -1.76 -13.49 8.10
N GLY A 180 -0.52 -13.16 7.72
CA GLY A 180 0.21 -13.80 6.62
C GLY A 180 -0.25 -13.43 5.20
N THR A 181 -1.26 -12.58 5.06
CA THR A 181 -1.79 -12.16 3.75
C THR A 181 -1.31 -10.77 3.37
N CYS A 182 -0.93 -10.55 2.11
CA CYS A 182 -0.59 -9.22 1.63
C CYS A 182 -1.86 -8.41 1.34
N VAL A 183 -1.93 -7.20 1.86
CA VAL A 183 -3.08 -6.31 1.71
C VAL A 183 -2.65 -5.02 1.02
N VAL A 184 -3.42 -4.61 0.01
CA VAL A 184 -3.33 -3.29 -0.64
C VAL A 184 -4.45 -2.42 -0.09
N THR A 185 -4.09 -1.34 0.58
CA THR A 185 -5.02 -0.30 1.01
C THR A 185 -5.07 0.81 -0.04
N ILE A 186 -6.22 1.02 -0.67
CA ILE A 186 -6.51 2.22 -1.47
C ILE A 186 -6.84 3.34 -0.48
N ALA A 187 -5.89 4.23 -0.26
CA ALA A 187 -5.98 5.28 0.74
C ALA A 187 -6.75 6.51 0.21
N ASN A 188 -6.59 6.83 -1.07
CA ASN A 188 -7.33 7.92 -1.70
C ASN A 188 -7.49 7.73 -3.22
N VAL A 189 -8.44 8.48 -3.78
CA VAL A 189 -8.66 8.65 -5.22
C VAL A 189 -8.77 10.15 -5.46
N GLN A 190 -7.95 10.71 -6.34
CA GLN A 190 -7.89 12.16 -6.57
C GLN A 190 -7.86 12.46 -8.07
N GLY A 191 -8.84 13.21 -8.55
CA GLY A 191 -8.88 13.71 -9.94
C GLY A 191 -7.90 14.87 -10.17
N GLY A 192 -7.61 15.15 -11.43
CA GLY A 192 -6.88 16.35 -11.83
C GLY A 192 -7.67 17.62 -11.49
N HIS A 193 -7.00 18.64 -10.98
CA HIS A 193 -7.63 19.93 -10.70
C HIS A 193 -8.09 20.58 -12.02
N GLY A 194 -9.34 21.07 -12.07
CA GLY A 194 -9.93 21.63 -13.29
C GLY A 194 -10.23 20.61 -14.39
N ALA A 195 -10.01 19.31 -14.15
CA ALA A 195 -10.10 18.26 -15.17
C ALA A 195 -11.46 17.53 -15.16
N LYS A 196 -12.57 18.19 -14.81
CA LYS A 196 -13.89 17.54 -14.74
C LYS A 196 -14.34 17.00 -16.09
N GLU A 197 -14.29 17.84 -17.12
CA GLU A 197 -14.62 17.44 -18.51
C GLU A 197 -13.73 16.30 -19.01
N LEU A 198 -12.43 16.36 -18.68
CA LEU A 198 -11.49 15.28 -19.00
C LEU A 198 -11.85 13.96 -18.31
N GLN A 199 -12.25 14.02 -17.04
CA GLN A 199 -12.68 12.83 -16.27
C GLN A 199 -14.00 12.26 -16.80
N GLU A 200 -14.94 13.12 -17.20
CA GLU A 200 -16.21 12.71 -17.81
C GLU A 200 -16.00 12.09 -19.19
N ARG A 201 -15.17 12.72 -20.04
CA ARG A 201 -14.76 12.16 -21.32
C ARG A 201 -14.12 10.79 -21.15
N PHE A 202 -13.17 10.67 -20.22
CA PHE A 202 -12.56 9.39 -19.90
C PHE A 202 -13.59 8.35 -19.49
N LYS A 203 -14.54 8.72 -18.62
CA LYS A 203 -15.59 7.81 -18.15
C LYS A 203 -16.47 7.31 -19.29
N ASN A 204 -16.82 8.19 -20.23
CA ASN A 204 -17.64 7.85 -21.39
C ASN A 204 -16.89 6.92 -22.35
N GLU A 205 -15.60 7.18 -22.62
CA GLU A 205 -14.77 6.35 -23.51
C GLU A 205 -14.39 5.00 -22.90
N ALA A 206 -14.03 4.98 -21.61
CA ALA A 206 -13.52 3.79 -20.93
C ALA A 206 -14.63 2.95 -20.28
N GLY A 207 -15.86 3.45 -20.22
CA GLY A 207 -17.01 2.80 -19.58
C GLY A 207 -16.92 2.70 -18.05
N ALA A 208 -15.94 3.37 -17.42
CA ALA A 208 -15.70 3.35 -15.99
C ALA A 208 -14.99 4.64 -15.54
N ASN A 209 -15.18 5.06 -14.28
CA ASN A 209 -14.43 6.22 -13.80
C ASN A 209 -12.93 5.90 -13.67
N PHE A 210 -12.07 6.92 -13.73
CA PHE A 210 -10.62 6.73 -13.73
C PHE A 210 -10.11 5.97 -12.48
N GLY A 211 -10.75 6.17 -11.31
CA GLY A 211 -10.39 5.47 -10.09
C GLY A 211 -10.64 3.96 -10.20
N GLU A 212 -11.80 3.56 -10.73
CA GLU A 212 -12.14 2.17 -10.99
C GLU A 212 -11.20 1.53 -12.00
N PHE A 213 -10.86 2.27 -13.06
CA PHE A 213 -9.90 1.84 -14.08
C PHE A 213 -8.52 1.58 -13.46
N LEU A 214 -8.02 2.52 -12.66
CA LEU A 214 -6.72 2.42 -11.98
C LEU A 214 -6.67 1.27 -10.97
N ILE A 215 -7.71 1.10 -10.16
CA ILE A 215 -7.80 -0.02 -9.20
C ILE A 215 -7.83 -1.35 -9.96
N SER A 216 -8.62 -1.45 -11.03
CA SER A 216 -8.69 -2.66 -11.86
C SER A 216 -7.36 -2.98 -12.54
N HIS A 217 -6.63 -1.95 -12.97
CA HIS A 217 -5.27 -2.12 -13.49
C HIS A 217 -4.32 -2.62 -12.40
N LEU A 218 -4.35 -2.02 -11.20
CA LEU A 218 -3.52 -2.45 -10.07
C LEU A 218 -3.82 -3.90 -9.64
N GLN A 219 -5.09 -4.31 -9.67
CA GLN A 219 -5.53 -5.68 -9.41
C GLN A 219 -4.98 -6.69 -10.43
N ARG A 220 -5.04 -6.35 -11.72
CA ARG A 220 -4.46 -7.18 -12.78
C ARG A 220 -2.94 -7.27 -12.65
N THR A 221 -2.28 -6.16 -12.32
CA THR A 221 -0.82 -6.07 -12.26
C THR A 221 -0.23 -6.84 -11.07
N LEU A 222 -0.84 -6.75 -9.88
CA LEU A 222 -0.31 -7.43 -8.69
C LEU A 222 -0.89 -8.84 -8.48
N GLY A 223 -2.05 -9.12 -9.06
CA GLY A 223 -2.70 -10.43 -9.06
C GLY A 223 -3.50 -10.75 -7.79
N LYS A 224 -4.09 -11.94 -7.77
CA LYS A 224 -5.02 -12.42 -6.73
C LYS A 224 -4.39 -12.70 -5.36
N LYS A 225 -3.05 -12.65 -5.26
CA LYS A 225 -2.32 -12.85 -4.00
C LYS A 225 -2.48 -11.69 -3.01
N PHE A 226 -3.02 -10.56 -3.46
CA PHE A 226 -3.31 -9.40 -2.63
C PHE A 226 -4.81 -9.29 -2.32
N ILE A 227 -5.13 -8.98 -1.08
CA ILE A 227 -6.45 -8.50 -0.69
C ILE A 227 -6.49 -6.98 -0.88
N TYR A 228 -7.51 -6.45 -1.53
CA TYR A 228 -7.69 -5.02 -1.76
C TYR A 228 -8.74 -4.45 -0.82
N ARG A 229 -8.44 -3.34 -0.14
CA ARG A 229 -9.34 -2.66 0.80
C ARG A 229 -9.30 -1.15 0.57
N GLY A 230 -10.43 -0.46 0.66
CA GLY A 230 -10.50 0.99 0.57
C GLY A 230 -10.57 1.65 1.95
N MET A 231 -9.99 2.83 2.10
CA MET A 231 -10.26 3.72 3.24
C MET A 231 -11.57 4.47 2.98
N ILE A 232 -12.48 4.48 3.95
CA ILE A 232 -13.70 5.30 3.89
C ILE A 232 -13.28 6.75 4.10
N ALA A 233 -13.56 7.64 3.14
CA ALA A 233 -13.49 9.06 3.39
C ALA A 233 -14.60 9.42 4.39
N LYS A 234 -14.24 9.98 5.54
CA LYS A 234 -15.15 10.32 6.65
C LYS A 234 -16.16 11.45 6.32
N GLY A 235 -16.24 11.90 5.06
CA GLY A 235 -17.04 13.05 4.63
C GLY A 235 -17.85 12.80 3.37
N ASP A 236 -17.23 12.60 2.20
CA ASP A 236 -17.92 12.94 0.94
C ASP A 236 -17.82 11.92 -0.21
N ASN A 237 -17.51 10.63 0.04
CA ASN A 237 -17.32 9.70 -1.08
C ASN A 237 -17.85 8.27 -0.88
N PRO A 238 -19.16 8.03 -1.13
CA PRO A 238 -19.77 6.70 -1.08
C PRO A 238 -19.29 5.74 -2.20
N VAL A 239 -18.56 6.24 -3.21
CA VAL A 239 -18.11 5.43 -4.37
C VAL A 239 -17.08 4.36 -3.97
N LEU A 240 -16.32 4.57 -2.89
CA LEU A 240 -15.35 3.57 -2.41
C LEU A 240 -15.99 2.33 -1.75
N TYR A 241 -17.29 2.39 -1.39
CA TYR A 241 -18.02 1.28 -0.78
C TYR A 241 -18.74 0.38 -1.80
N ARG A 242 -19.15 0.90 -2.97
CA ARG A 242 -19.79 0.06 -4.02
C ARG A 242 -18.80 -0.88 -4.72
N MET A 243 -17.53 -0.52 -4.73
CA MET A 243 -16.46 -1.25 -5.44
C MET A 243 -15.75 -2.30 -4.57
N SER A 244 -15.95 -2.28 -3.26
CA SER A 244 -15.33 -3.26 -2.35
C SER A 244 -16.16 -4.53 -2.14
N PHE A 245 -17.41 -4.65 -2.64
CA PHE A 245 -18.32 -5.70 -2.11
C PHE A 245 -19.37 -6.39 -3.03
N ARG A 246 -19.35 -6.36 -4.39
CA ARG A 246 -20.40 -7.11 -5.15
C ARG A 246 -20.09 -7.84 -6.47
N LYS A 247 -18.88 -7.80 -7.05
CA LYS A 247 -18.59 -8.47 -8.35
C LYS A 247 -17.61 -9.64 -8.33
N ALA A 248 -17.03 -10.00 -7.19
CA ALA A 248 -16.22 -11.22 -7.08
C ALA A 248 -17.08 -12.50 -6.96
N GLN A 249 -18.28 -12.44 -6.38
CA GLN A 249 -19.19 -13.59 -6.30
C GLN A 249 -20.06 -13.75 -7.57
N SER A 250 -20.59 -12.65 -8.12
CA SER A 250 -21.59 -12.72 -9.21
C SER A 250 -20.98 -13.03 -10.59
N LYS A 251 -19.75 -12.58 -10.89
CA LYS A 251 -19.10 -12.91 -12.17
C LYS A 251 -18.53 -14.33 -12.21
N ILE A 252 -18.22 -14.94 -11.07
CA ILE A 252 -17.82 -16.36 -11.01
C ILE A 252 -19.04 -17.26 -11.23
N ASN A 253 -20.23 -16.86 -10.75
CA ASN A 253 -21.47 -17.61 -10.98
C ASN A 253 -21.99 -17.46 -12.42
N LEU A 254 -22.00 -16.24 -12.99
CA LEU A 254 -22.40 -16.04 -14.41
C LEU A 254 -21.49 -16.76 -15.41
N TRP A 255 -20.18 -16.87 -15.13
CA TRP A 255 -19.26 -17.62 -15.99
C TRP A 255 -19.42 -19.14 -15.85
N LYS A 256 -19.88 -19.65 -14.70
CA LYS A 256 -20.15 -21.08 -14.49
C LYS A 256 -21.49 -21.50 -15.12
N GLU A 257 -22.52 -20.67 -14.99
CA GLU A 257 -23.84 -20.92 -15.60
C GLU A 257 -23.77 -20.90 -17.13
N ASN A 258 -23.04 -19.92 -17.72
CA ASN A 258 -22.87 -19.86 -19.18
C ASN A 258 -21.97 -20.97 -19.75
N ARG A 259 -21.09 -21.57 -18.94
CA ARG A 259 -20.27 -22.73 -19.38
C ARG A 259 -21.06 -24.03 -19.34
N SER A 260 -21.94 -24.21 -18.36
CA SER A 260 -22.83 -25.38 -18.29
C SER A 260 -23.81 -25.39 -19.47
N GLN A 261 -24.41 -24.24 -19.79
CA GLN A 261 -25.33 -24.11 -20.92
C GLN A 261 -24.65 -24.32 -22.28
N MET A 262 -23.39 -23.93 -22.44
CA MET A 262 -22.64 -24.17 -23.69
C MET A 262 -22.18 -25.63 -23.88
N HIS A 263 -21.98 -26.39 -22.79
CA HIS A 263 -21.67 -27.82 -22.89
C HIS A 263 -22.92 -28.65 -23.23
N ASP A 264 -24.08 -28.30 -22.67
CA ASP A 264 -25.36 -28.97 -23.00
C ASP A 264 -25.81 -28.71 -24.45
N TYR A 265 -25.48 -27.54 -25.01
CA TYR A 265 -25.83 -27.22 -26.40
C TYR A 265 -24.97 -27.99 -27.43
N ARG A 266 -23.76 -28.43 -27.06
CA ARG A 266 -22.88 -29.23 -27.93
C ARG A 266 -23.19 -30.73 -27.88
N ALA A 267 -23.73 -31.23 -26.77
CA ALA A 267 -24.11 -32.63 -26.63
C ALA A 267 -25.44 -33.01 -27.33
N LYS A 268 -26.24 -32.00 -27.75
CA LYS A 268 -27.52 -32.21 -28.47
C LYS A 268 -27.41 -32.06 -29.99
N LYS A 269 -26.21 -31.93 -30.56
CA LYS A 269 -25.97 -31.72 -32.00
C LYS A 269 -25.08 -32.78 -32.65
N THR A 270 -24.92 -33.93 -31.99
CA THR A 270 -24.33 -35.17 -32.50
C THR A 270 -25.32 -36.29 -32.22
#